data_AF-A0A7W1FFD7-F1
#
_entry.id   AF-A0A7W1FFD7-F1
#
_cell.length_a   1.000
_cell.length_b   1.000
_cell.length_c   1.000
_cell.angle_alpha   90.00
_cell.angle_beta   90.00
_cell.angle_gamma   90.00
#
_symmetry.space_group_name_H-M   'P 1'
#
loop_
_entity.id
_entity.type
_entity.pdbx_description
1 polymer ?
#
loop_
_entity_poly.entity_id
_entity_poly.type
_entity_poly.pdbx_seq_one_letter_code
_entity_poly.pdbx_strand_id
1 'polypeptide(L)' 'NRIVLLCWQLGEDEQIEWWHEVEAGFAGRQPI' A
#
# COMPACT_ATOMS: atom_id res chain seq x y z
N ASN A 1 -11.92 9.98 8.94
CA ASN A 1 -12.09 9.16 7.72
C ASN A 1 -11.04 9.61 6.73
N ARG A 2 -10.12 8.74 6.31
CA ARG A 2 -9.02 9.08 5.39
C ARG A 2 -9.04 8.13 4.19
N ILE A 3 -8.61 8.61 3.03
CA ILE A 3 -8.49 7.79 1.81
C ILE A 3 -7.07 7.21 1.77
N VAL A 4 -6.97 5.90 1.59
CA VAL A 4 -5.71 5.18 1.41
C VAL A 4 -5.81 4.29 0.18
N LEU A 5 -4.67 4.01 -0.45
CA LEU A 5 -4.59 3.08 -1.56
C LEU A 5 -3.95 1.78 -1.07
N LEU A 6 -4.63 0.67 -1.31
CA LEU A 6 -4.07 -0.67 -1.12
C LEU A 6 -3.11 -0.97 -2.28
N CYS A 7 -1.97 -1.57 -1.99
CA CYS A 7 -0.93 -1.79 -2.98
C CYS A 7 -0.24 -3.15 -2.79
N TRP A 8 0.42 -3.59 -3.86
CA TRP A 8 1.20 -4.82 -3.96
C TRP A 8 2.35 -4.60 -4.96
N GLN A 9 3.43 -5.37 -4.84
CA GLN A 9 4.52 -5.41 -5.82
C GLN A 9 4.96 -6.84 -6.18
N LEU A 10 5.53 -6.99 -7.39
CA LEU A 10 6.07 -8.26 -7.87
C LEU A 10 7.07 -8.85 -6.87
N GLY A 11 6.80 -10.08 -6.45
CA GLY A 11 7.59 -10.81 -5.44
C GLY A 11 6.97 -10.83 -4.04
N GLU A 12 5.88 -10.09 -3.81
CA GLU A 12 5.03 -10.25 -2.61
C GLU A 12 4.01 -11.39 -2.80
N ASP A 13 3.45 -11.88 -1.69
CA ASP A 13 2.35 -12.86 -1.67
C ASP A 13 1.13 -12.32 -2.43
N GLU A 14 0.22 -13.19 -2.88
CA GLU A 14 -0.99 -12.78 -3.61
C GLU A 14 -1.96 -11.94 -2.75
N GLN A 15 -1.79 -11.97 -1.42
CA GLN A 15 -2.56 -11.16 -0.49
C GLN A 15 -2.10 -9.70 -0.46
N ILE A 16 -3.06 -8.76 -0.41
CA ILE A 16 -2.74 -7.35 -0.20
C ILE A 16 -2.48 -7.10 1.28
N GLU A 17 -1.22 -6.81 1.61
CA GLU A 17 -0.75 -6.59 2.99
C GLU A 17 -0.20 -5.17 3.23
N TRP A 18 -0.26 -4.30 2.21
CA TRP A 18 0.33 -2.97 2.25
C TRP A 18 -0.65 -1.90 1.78
N TRP A 19 -0.50 -0.71 2.35
CA TRP A 19 -1.24 0.49 1.96
C TRP A 19 -0.33 1.71 1.95
N HIS A 20 -0.74 2.77 1.25
CA HIS A 20 -0.08 4.07 1.33
C HIS A 20 -1.07 5.24 1.26
N GLU A 21 -0.67 6.39 1.78
CA GLU A 21 -1.39 7.66 1.59
C GLU A 21 -1.29 8.10 0.12
N VAL A 22 -2.30 8.82 -0.37
CA VAL A 22 -2.34 9.31 -1.76
C VAL A 22 -1.12 10.18 -2.09
N GLU A 23 -0.77 11.12 -1.20
CA GLU A 23 0.35 12.06 -1.42
C GLU A 23 1.73 11.43 -1.21
N ALA A 24 1.82 10.35 -0.42
CA ALA A 24 3.11 9.69 -0.16
C ALA A 24 3.56 8.82 -1.34
N GLY A 25 2.63 8.41 -2.20
CA GLY A 25 2.86 7.47 -3.29
C GLY A 25 3.35 6.10 -2.80
N PHE A 26 3.73 5.24 -3.75
CA PHE A 26 4.14 3.86 -3.47
C PHE A 26 5.34 3.74 -2.50
N ALA A 27 6.27 4.71 -2.52
CA ALA A 27 7.43 4.72 -1.64
C ALA A 27 7.07 4.89 -0.14
N GLY A 28 5.86 5.38 0.16
CA GLY A 28 5.34 5.57 1.52
C GLY A 28 4.56 4.37 2.07
N ARG A 29 4.74 3.17 1.52
CA ARG A 29 3.98 1.98 1.92
C ARG A 29 4.15 1.62 3.41
N GLN A 30 3.05 1.17 4.00
CA GLN A 30 2.94 0.72 5.40
C GLN A 30 2.19 -0.61 5.46
N PRO A 31 2.47 -1.48 6.45
CA PRO A 31 1.74 -2.73 6.62
C PRO A 31 0.30 -2.46 7.07
N ILE A 32 -0.61 -3.38 6.69
CA ILE A 32 -2.00 -3.42 7.16
C ILE A 32 -2.10 -3.96 8.59
#